data_AF-A0A7C6D3M4-F1
#
_entry.id   AF-A0A7C6D3M4-F1
#
_cell.length_a   1.000
_cell.length_b   1.000
_cell.length_c   1.000
_cell.angle_alpha   90.00
_cell.angle_beta   90.00
_cell.angle_gamma   90.00
#
_symmetry.space_group_name_H-M   'P 1'
#
loop_
_entity.id
_entity.type
_entity.pdbx_description
1 polymer ?
#
loop_
_entity_poly.entity_id
_entity_poly.type
_entity_poly.pdbx_seq_one_letter_code
_entity_poly.pdbx_strand_id
1 'polypeptide(L)'
;MQLYLYNYNGSSNITNIISWRPTETQWWITGFNPEYVNNVNVNTQVMVGCVDFSTKENGEVIYNALREQIPMKPWLKDYVIYDDDNKTAWIVWY
;
A
#
# COMPACT_ATOMS: atom_id res chain seq x y z
N MET A 1 -0.42 -7.86 5.28
CA MET A 1 -0.22 -6.74 4.32
C MET A 1 -1.02 -7.05 3.07
N GLN A 2 -1.70 -6.04 2.53
CA GLN A 2 -2.39 -6.12 1.24
C GLN A 2 -1.82 -5.03 0.32
N LEU A 3 -1.79 -5.29 -0.98
CA LEU A 3 -1.28 -4.33 -1.96
C LEU A 3 -2.08 -4.42 -3.25
N TYR A 4 -2.44 -3.27 -3.78
CA TYR A 4 -3.21 -3.13 -4.99
C TYR A 4 -2.49 -2.15 -5.91
N LEU A 5 -2.32 -2.54 -7.17
CA LEU A 5 -1.67 -1.72 -8.18
C LEU A 5 -2.64 -1.50 -9.34
N TYR A 6 -2.78 -0.26 -9.76
CA TYR A 6 -3.70 0.16 -10.81
C TYR A 6 -2.99 1.05 -11.84
N ASN A 7 -3.48 1.04 -13.07
CA ASN A 7 -3.28 2.14 -14.01
C ASN A 7 -4.51 3.05 -13.94
N TYR A 8 -4.30 4.31 -13.60
CA TYR A 8 -5.28 5.38 -13.57
C TYR A 8 -5.16 6.23 -14.85
N ASN A 9 -6.10 6.03 -15.78
CA ASN A 9 -6.18 6.80 -17.02
C ASN A 9 -7.37 7.79 -16.99
N GLY A 10 -7.88 8.10 -15.80
CA GLY A 10 -9.08 8.91 -15.56
C GLY A 10 -10.09 8.21 -14.66
N SER A 11 -11.02 8.97 -14.08
CA SER A 11 -11.99 8.47 -13.09
C SER A 11 -12.91 7.35 -13.61
N SER A 12 -13.15 7.29 -14.91
CA SER A 12 -13.92 6.23 -15.57
C SER A 12 -13.06 5.13 -16.21
N ASN A 13 -11.73 5.19 -16.08
CA ASN A 13 -10.79 4.26 -16.70
C ASN A 13 -9.65 3.90 -15.74
N ILE A 14 -9.95 2.97 -14.85
CA ILE A 14 -9.02 2.43 -13.87
C ILE A 14 -8.85 0.94 -14.14
N THR A 15 -7.63 0.51 -14.46
CA THR A 15 -7.31 -0.89 -14.75
C THR A 15 -6.55 -1.48 -13.58
N ASN A 16 -7.04 -2.59 -13.00
CA ASN A 16 -6.28 -3.32 -11.99
C ASN A 16 -5.15 -4.13 -12.65
N ILE A 17 -3.94 -3.97 -12.15
CA ILE A 17 -2.75 -4.72 -12.61
C ILE A 17 -2.48 -5.90 -11.68
N ILE A 18 -2.52 -5.64 -10.37
CA ILE A 18 -2.26 -6.61 -9.31
C ILE A 18 -3.23 -6.35 -8.16
N SER A 19 -3.79 -7.42 -7.60
CA SER A 19 -4.51 -7.42 -6.32
C SER A 19 -3.91 -8.50 -5.42
N TRP A 20 -3.07 -8.08 -4.49
CA TRP A 20 -2.40 -8.96 -3.55
C TRP A 20 -3.09 -8.92 -2.18
N ARG A 21 -3.77 -10.01 -1.84
CA ARG A 21 -4.45 -10.19 -0.56
C ARG A 21 -4.20 -11.61 -0.05
N PRO A 22 -3.03 -11.87 0.55
CA PRO A 22 -2.70 -13.20 1.05
C PRO A 22 -3.62 -13.56 2.21
N THR A 23 -3.95 -14.85 2.33
CA THR A 23 -4.70 -15.41 3.45
C THR A 23 -3.81 -15.79 4.63
N GLU A 24 -2.50 -15.91 4.39
CA GLU A 24 -1.50 -16.25 5.40
C GLU A 24 -0.61 -15.04 5.73
N THR A 25 0.05 -15.09 6.89
CA THR A 25 0.99 -14.04 7.29
C THR A 25 2.27 -14.15 6.48
N GLN A 26 2.65 -13.04 5.84
CA GLN A 26 3.87 -12.93 5.03
C GLN A 26 4.37 -11.48 4.98
N TRP A 27 5.69 -11.33 4.86
CA TRP A 27 6.38 -10.02 4.81
C TRP A 27 6.82 -9.63 3.40
N TRP A 28 6.55 -10.48 2.41
CA TRP A 28 6.88 -10.26 1.00
C TRP A 28 5.64 -10.38 0.11
N ILE A 29 5.76 -9.88 -1.11
CA ILE A 29 4.79 -9.97 -2.19
C ILE A 29 5.50 -10.61 -3.38
N THR A 30 4.84 -11.54 -4.07
CA THR A 30 5.26 -11.99 -5.39
C THR A 30 4.14 -11.73 -6.38
N GLY A 31 4.49 -11.24 -7.57
CA GLY A 31 3.50 -10.88 -8.56
C GLY A 31 4.17 -10.29 -9.77
N PHE A 32 4.54 -11.14 -10.72
CA PHE A 32 4.95 -10.71 -12.05
C PHE A 32 3.74 -10.83 -12.97
N ASN A 33 3.33 -9.73 -13.60
CA ASN A 33 2.32 -9.76 -14.65
C ASN A 33 3.03 -9.64 -16.03
N PRO A 34 3.17 -10.74 -16.79
CA PRO A 34 3.89 -10.74 -18.06
C PRO A 34 3.31 -9.79 -19.11
N GLU A 35 2.01 -9.50 -19.04
CA GLU A 35 1.32 -8.62 -20.00
C GLU A 35 1.83 -7.18 -19.96
N TYR A 36 2.48 -6.78 -18.86
CA TYR A 36 2.99 -5.43 -18.65
C TYR A 36 4.49 -5.30 -18.91
N VAL A 37 5.18 -6.38 -19.31
CA VAL A 37 6.60 -6.30 -19.69
C VAL A 37 6.76 -5.34 -20.87
N ASN A 38 7.61 -4.32 -20.72
CA ASN A 38 7.86 -3.26 -21.70
C ASN A 38 6.64 -2.39 -22.06
N ASN A 39 5.55 -2.48 -21.32
CA ASN A 39 4.32 -1.70 -21.54
C ASN A 39 3.81 -1.03 -20.25
N VAL A 40 4.72 -0.75 -19.32
CA VAL A 40 4.43 0.01 -18.09
C VAL A 40 4.50 1.51 -18.37
N ASN A 41 3.44 2.24 -18.00
CA ASN A 41 3.49 3.70 -17.89
C ASN A 41 3.44 4.09 -16.41
N VAL A 42 4.59 4.47 -15.84
CA VAL A 42 4.71 4.82 -14.42
C VAL A 42 3.91 6.06 -14.02
N ASN A 43 3.65 6.98 -14.97
CA ASN A 43 2.94 8.23 -14.70
C ASN A 43 1.43 8.03 -14.53
N THR A 44 0.93 6.84 -14.83
CA THR A 44 -0.47 6.47 -14.60
C THR A 44 -0.61 5.45 -13.49
N GLN A 45 0.48 5.02 -12.85
CA GLN A 45 0.41 3.99 -11.82
C GLN A 45 0.01 4.56 -10.47
N VAL A 46 -1.01 3.94 -9.89
CA VAL A 46 -1.45 4.20 -8.52
C VAL A 46 -1.33 2.93 -7.71
N MET A 47 -0.69 3.02 -6.55
CA MET A 47 -0.55 1.93 -5.59
C MET A 47 -1.33 2.27 -4.33
N VAL A 48 -2.08 1.29 -3.85
CA VAL A 48 -2.75 1.32 -2.54
C VAL A 48 -2.32 0.09 -1.76
N GLY A 49 -1.60 0.29 -0.67
CA GLY A 49 -1.20 -0.75 0.26
C GLY A 49 -1.85 -0.55 1.61
N CYS A 50 -2.09 -1.64 2.34
CA CYS A 50 -2.46 -1.56 3.74
C CYS A 50 -1.70 -2.56 4.61
N VAL A 51 -1.37 -2.11 5.81
CA VAL A 51 -0.78 -2.92 6.87
C VAL A 51 -1.66 -2.80 8.09
N ASP A 52 -2.36 -3.88 8.40
CA ASP A 52 -3.10 -4.05 9.65
C ASP A 52 -2.12 -4.54 10.72
N PHE A 53 -1.91 -3.69 11.73
CA PHE A 53 -1.03 -4.00 12.86
C PHE A 53 -1.78 -4.66 14.02
N SER A 54 -3.12 -4.60 14.07
CA SER A 54 -3.91 -5.10 15.20
C SER A 54 -3.75 -6.62 15.42
N THR A 55 -3.41 -7.35 14.36
CA THR A 55 -3.25 -8.81 14.38
C THR A 55 -1.86 -9.29 14.82
N LYS A 56 -0.95 -8.37 15.20
CA LYS A 56 0.44 -8.69 15.54
C LYS A 56 0.75 -8.48 17.02
N GLU A 57 1.57 -9.37 17.57
CA GLU A 57 2.21 -9.14 18.85
C GLU A 57 3.03 -7.84 18.78
N ASN A 58 2.82 -6.94 19.74
CA ASN A 58 3.36 -5.57 19.74
C ASN A 58 2.90 -4.68 18.57
N GLY A 59 1.83 -5.06 17.86
CA GLY A 59 1.32 -4.32 16.71
C GLY A 59 1.00 -2.86 16.99
N GLU A 60 0.40 -2.57 18.14
CA GLU A 60 0.12 -1.19 18.58
C GLU A 60 1.40 -0.35 18.76
N VAL A 61 2.46 -0.95 19.33
CA VAL A 61 3.75 -0.28 19.49
C VAL A 61 4.37 0.04 18.13
N ILE A 62 4.31 -0.91 17.19
CA ILE A 62 4.83 -0.72 15.83
C ILE A 62 4.02 0.36 15.09
N TYR A 63 2.68 0.33 15.21
CA TYR A 63 1.80 1.32 14.62
C TYR A 63 2.11 2.73 15.13
N ASN A 64 2.21 2.89 16.45
CA ASN A 64 2.54 4.18 17.08
C ASN A 64 3.91 4.68 16.65
N ALA A 65 4.93 3.80 16.60
CA ALA A 65 6.25 4.16 16.12
C ALA A 65 6.23 4.64 14.66
N LEU A 66 5.47 3.98 13.78
CA LEU A 66 5.31 4.41 12.39
C LEU A 66 4.62 5.79 12.31
N ARG A 67 3.54 5.97 13.07
CA ARG A 67 2.76 7.22 13.16
C ARG A 67 3.58 8.40 13.67
N GLU A 68 4.54 8.16 14.56
CA GLU A 68 5.44 9.20 15.08
C GLU A 68 6.57 9.52 14.10
N GLN A 69 7.15 8.51 13.44
CA GLN A 69 8.35 8.66 12.62
C GLN A 69 8.08 9.21 11.20
N ILE A 70 6.96 8.82 10.59
CA ILE A 70 6.65 9.21 9.19
C ILE A 70 6.38 10.72 9.03
N PRO A 71 5.66 11.41 9.92
CA PRO A 71 5.49 12.86 9.83
C PRO A 71 6.81 13.65 9.84
N MET A 72 7.87 13.09 10.44
CA MET A 72 9.21 13.68 10.44
C MET A 72 9.92 13.57 9.07
N LYS A 73 9.31 12.89 8.10
CA LYS A 73 9.84 12.66 6.74
C LYS A 73 8.93 13.36 5.73
N PRO A 74 9.24 14.59 5.30
CA PRO A 74 8.37 15.39 4.43
C PRO A 74 7.97 14.71 3.13
N TRP A 75 8.81 13.81 2.61
CA TRP A 75 8.56 13.06 1.38
C TRP A 75 7.65 11.84 1.54
N LEU A 76 7.26 11.46 2.77
CA LEU A 76 6.39 10.30 3.04
C LEU A 76 5.05 10.68 3.65
N LYS A 77 4.99 11.80 4.39
CA LYS A 77 3.80 12.16 5.19
C LYS A 77 2.51 12.26 4.36
N ASP A 78 2.60 12.64 3.08
CA ASP A 78 1.44 12.84 2.20
C ASP A 78 0.96 11.53 1.56
N TYR A 79 1.73 10.45 1.70
CA TYR A 79 1.46 9.13 1.10
C TYR A 79 0.96 8.11 2.13
N VAL A 80 0.71 8.51 3.38
CA VAL A 80 0.26 7.60 4.44
C VAL A 80 -1.00 8.14 5.11
N ILE A 81 -2.03 7.30 5.17
CA ILE A 81 -3.27 7.57 5.90
C ILE A 81 -3.34 6.63 7.10
N TYR A 82 -3.62 7.21 8.26
CA TYR A 82 -3.67 6.50 9.54
C TYR A 82 -5.12 6.19 9.92
N ASP A 83 -5.44 4.91 10.04
CA ASP A 83 -6.68 4.43 10.65
C ASP A 83 -6.36 4.07 12.10
N ASP A 84 -6.55 5.05 12.99
CA ASP A 84 -6.22 4.95 14.41
C ASP A 84 -7.15 3.96 15.14
N ASP A 85 -8.36 3.72 14.63
CA ASP A 85 -9.35 2.81 15.22
C ASP A 85 -8.99 1.34 14.96
N ASN A 86 -8.64 1.01 13.72
CA ASN A 86 -8.27 -0.35 13.32
C ASN A 86 -6.76 -0.62 13.41
N LYS A 87 -5.96 0.35 13.88
CA LYS A 87 -4.48 0.29 13.89
C LYS A 87 -3.93 -0.14 12.52
N THR A 88 -4.48 0.46 11.47
CA THR A 88 -4.12 0.17 10.08
C THR A 88 -3.46 1.38 9.44
N ALA A 89 -2.32 1.18 8.78
CA ALA A 89 -1.70 2.21 7.96
C ALA A 89 -2.00 1.90 6.49
N TRP A 90 -2.54 2.90 5.79
CA TRP A 90 -2.74 2.87 4.35
C TRP A 90 -1.63 3.65 3.68
N ILE A 91 -0.98 3.06 2.69
CA ILE A 91 0.08 3.68 1.91
C ILE A 91 -0.47 3.89 0.52
N VAL A 92 -0.52 5.14 0.07
CA VAL A 92 -1.06 5.51 -1.24
C VAL A 92 0.04 6.21 -2.01
N TRP A 93 0.38 5.71 -3.20
CA TRP A 93 1.35 6.33 -4.10
C TRP A 93 0.67 6.57 -5.45
N TYR A 94 0.80 7.78 -5.99
CA TYR A 94 0.11 8.24 -7.19
C TYR A 94 0.87 9.40 -7.86
#